data_AF-L8GFL9-F1
#
_entry.id   AF-L8GFL9-F1
#
_cell.length_a   1.000
_cell.length_b   1.000
_cell.length_c   1.000
_cell.angle_alpha   90.00
_cell.angle_beta   90.00
_cell.angle_gamma   90.00
#
_symmetry.space_group_name_H-M   'P 1'
#
loop_
_entity.id
_entity.type
_entity.pdbx_description
1 polymer ?
#
loop_
_entity_poly.entity_id
_entity_poly.type
_entity_poly.pdbx_seq_one_letter_code
_entity_poly.pdbx_strand_id
1 'polypeptide(L)'
;MVFALCECVDMSALGELTKCIVNFFLNHGQLMRLLEGTIKYEIHRTLEIGTLFRSNSVAAKVLGHFIRLSGRRYLLELLGPLLKELALEDKDVEIDSFRCELAEDVVQQHVVELSAICTKFLQRIDSMVDQCPLQFRIICNLLHTETKRKFPDLEWPIATGGFFFLRYICPAIVAPETIMPEFATLAKGPNVRRTLVLLTKTMQNLANGTRFFKEPFMMSMVPWIDEHLPQCKDMFLDLS
;
A
#
# COMPACT_ATOMS: atom_id res chain seq x y z
N MET A 1 2.62 25.94 -13.14
CA MET A 1 1.38 25.89 -13.93
C MET A 1 0.47 24.74 -13.51
N VAL A 2 0.91 23.47 -13.55
CA VAL A 2 0.07 22.31 -13.15
C VAL A 2 -0.54 22.43 -11.76
N PHE A 3 0.25 22.74 -10.72
CA PHE A 3 -0.27 22.89 -9.35
C PHE A 3 -1.27 24.04 -9.20
N ALA A 4 -0.96 25.20 -9.80
CA ALA A 4 -1.86 26.34 -9.79
C ALA A 4 -3.20 26.02 -10.46
N LEU A 5 -3.20 25.29 -11.59
CA LEU A 5 -4.43 24.84 -12.23
C LEU A 5 -5.24 23.90 -11.34
N CYS A 6 -4.59 22.95 -10.67
CA CYS A 6 -5.27 22.02 -9.77
C CYS A 6 -5.80 22.68 -8.49
N GLU A 7 -5.18 23.77 -8.01
CA GLU A 7 -5.66 24.54 -6.85
C GLU A 7 -6.87 25.43 -7.18
N CYS A 8 -7.11 25.72 -8.46
CA CYS A 8 -8.25 26.51 -8.92
C CYS A 8 -9.51 25.69 -9.23
N VAL A 9 -9.49 24.38 -8.99
CA VAL A 9 -10.57 23.46 -9.40
C VAL A 9 -11.16 22.75 -8.19
N ASP A 10 -12.49 22.62 -8.18
CA ASP A 10 -13.20 21.91 -7.13
C ASP A 10 -12.77 20.44 -7.02
N MET A 11 -12.85 19.90 -5.81
CA MET A 11 -12.43 18.53 -5.50
C MET A 11 -13.17 17.46 -6.33
N SER A 12 -14.39 17.76 -6.79
CA SER A 12 -15.19 16.92 -7.69
C SER A 12 -14.58 16.80 -9.09
N ALA A 13 -14.07 17.91 -9.65
CA ALA A 13 -13.47 17.98 -10.98
C ALA A 13 -11.96 17.65 -10.98
N LEU A 14 -11.30 17.78 -9.82
CA LEU A 14 -9.87 17.48 -9.68
C LEU A 14 -9.52 16.05 -10.11
N GLY A 15 -10.42 15.07 -9.86
CA GLY A 15 -10.22 13.69 -10.28
C GLY A 15 -10.02 13.52 -11.79
N GLU A 16 -10.90 14.12 -12.59
CA GLU A 16 -10.86 14.10 -14.06
C GLU A 16 -9.70 14.93 -14.61
N LEU A 17 -9.49 16.13 -14.07
CA LEU A 17 -8.35 16.97 -14.47
C LEU A 17 -7.02 16.23 -14.28
N THR A 18 -6.86 15.52 -13.16
CA THR A 18 -5.63 14.77 -12.90
C THR A 18 -5.44 13.63 -13.90
N LYS A 19 -6.51 12.96 -14.35
CA LYS A 19 -6.43 11.96 -15.43
C LYS A 19 -5.93 12.59 -16.73
N CYS A 20 -6.53 13.71 -17.12
CA CYS A 20 -6.16 14.44 -18.34
C CYS A 20 -4.69 14.87 -18.31
N ILE A 21 -4.23 15.41 -17.19
CA ILE A 21 -2.84 15.85 -17.01
C ILE A 21 -1.89 14.64 -17.11
N VAL A 22 -2.16 13.55 -16.40
CA VAL A 22 -1.31 12.35 -16.45
C VAL A 22 -1.23 11.78 -17.86
N ASN A 23 -2.37 11.67 -18.56
CA ASN A 23 -2.41 11.18 -19.94
C ASN A 23 -1.71 12.13 -20.92
N PHE A 24 -1.85 13.44 -20.74
CA PHE A 24 -1.13 14.43 -21.56
C PHE A 24 0.38 14.24 -21.42
N PHE A 25 0.90 14.22 -20.18
CA PHE A 25 2.34 14.05 -19.96
C PHE A 25 2.84 12.67 -20.41
N LEU A 26 2.03 11.62 -20.29
CA LEU A 26 2.33 10.29 -20.82
C LEU A 26 2.51 10.30 -22.34
N ASN A 27 1.56 10.88 -23.07
CA ASN A 27 1.59 10.93 -24.54
C ASN A 27 2.76 11.76 -25.10
N HIS A 28 3.34 12.65 -24.28
CA HIS A 28 4.50 13.45 -24.65
C HIS A 28 5.83 12.91 -24.08
N GLY A 29 5.83 11.73 -23.46
CA GLY A 29 7.05 11.14 -22.87
C GLY A 29 7.62 11.90 -21.67
N GLN A 30 6.79 12.70 -20.99
CA GLN A 30 7.19 13.56 -19.86
C GLN A 30 6.56 13.13 -18.52
N LEU A 31 5.95 11.95 -18.45
CA LEU A 31 5.28 11.47 -17.25
C LEU A 31 6.19 11.46 -16.01
N MET A 32 7.44 11.01 -16.14
CA MET A 32 8.38 11.02 -15.01
C MET A 32 8.68 12.44 -14.51
N ARG A 33 8.81 13.42 -15.41
CA ARG A 33 9.00 14.83 -15.01
C ARG A 33 7.82 15.37 -14.21
N LEU A 34 6.59 15.02 -14.62
CA LEU A 34 5.38 15.38 -13.88
C LEU A 34 5.40 14.75 -12.47
N LEU A 35 5.70 13.45 -12.39
CA LEU A 35 5.73 12.70 -11.13
C LEU A 35 6.80 13.26 -10.19
N GLU A 36 8.00 13.49 -10.68
CA GLU A 36 9.10 14.08 -9.91
C GLU A 36 8.74 15.46 -9.35
N GLY A 37 8.23 16.35 -10.20
CA GLY A 37 7.81 17.69 -9.77
C GLY A 37 6.69 17.64 -8.74
N THR A 38 5.76 16.70 -8.90
CA THR A 38 4.63 16.47 -7.98
C THR A 38 5.06 15.96 -6.62
N ILE A 39 5.95 14.98 -6.59
CA ILE A 39 6.50 14.44 -5.34
C ILE A 39 7.31 15.51 -4.61
N LYS A 40 8.21 16.21 -5.31
CA LYS A 40 9.03 17.28 -4.72
C LYS A 40 8.16 18.41 -4.14
N TYR A 41 7.13 18.82 -4.86
CA TYR A 41 6.20 19.85 -4.41
C TYR A 41 5.44 19.44 -3.14
N GLU A 42 4.90 18.21 -3.11
CA GLU A 42 4.18 17.70 -1.94
C GLU A 42 5.10 17.59 -0.71
N ILE A 43 6.29 17.01 -0.89
CA ILE A 43 7.28 16.89 0.18
C ILE A 43 7.64 18.28 0.71
N HIS A 44 7.88 19.26 -0.18
CA HIS A 44 8.22 20.62 0.22
C HIS A 44 7.13 21.29 1.08
N ARG A 45 5.84 21.02 0.83
CA ARG A 45 4.73 21.59 1.62
C ARG A 45 4.38 20.82 2.89
N THR A 46 4.79 19.56 2.99
CA THR A 46 4.48 18.70 4.13
C THR A 46 5.21 19.15 5.39
N LEU A 47 4.51 19.44 6.49
CA LEU A 47 5.15 19.84 7.75
C LEU A 47 5.60 18.64 8.59
N GLU A 48 4.80 17.60 8.59
CA GLU A 48 5.05 16.37 9.35
C GLU A 48 5.04 15.17 8.42
N ILE A 49 6.06 14.31 8.52
CA ILE A 49 6.17 13.11 7.67
C ILE A 49 4.93 12.22 7.75
N GLY A 50 4.29 12.14 8.91
CA GLY A 50 3.07 11.36 9.11
C GLY A 50 1.87 11.86 8.29
N THR A 51 1.91 13.10 7.79
CA THR A 51 0.84 13.66 6.95
C THR A 51 1.12 13.52 5.45
N LEU A 52 2.34 13.11 5.07
CA LEU A 52 2.79 13.04 3.69
C LEU A 52 1.88 12.15 2.84
N PHE A 53 1.28 12.74 1.81
CA PHE A 53 0.27 12.14 0.92
C PHE A 53 -1.00 11.60 1.60
N ARG A 54 -1.17 11.66 2.92
CA ARG A 54 -2.36 11.14 3.62
C ARG A 54 -3.62 11.98 3.36
N SER A 55 -3.46 13.18 2.83
CA SER A 55 -4.53 14.04 2.34
C SER A 55 -4.97 13.65 0.93
N ASN A 56 -6.21 14.01 0.56
CA ASN A 56 -6.72 13.90 -0.81
C ASN A 56 -6.06 14.96 -1.71
N SER A 57 -4.74 14.94 -1.83
CA SER A 57 -3.97 15.95 -2.55
C SER A 57 -3.91 15.67 -4.06
N VAL A 58 -3.55 16.71 -4.82
CA VAL A 58 -3.23 16.58 -6.26
C VAL A 58 -2.17 15.50 -6.45
N ALA A 59 -1.15 15.49 -5.59
CA ALA A 59 -0.07 14.52 -5.68
C ALA A 59 -0.54 13.09 -5.46
N ALA A 60 -1.38 12.85 -4.45
CA ALA A 60 -1.98 11.55 -4.21
C ALA A 60 -2.82 11.07 -5.41
N LYS A 61 -3.56 11.97 -6.07
CA LYS A 61 -4.35 11.63 -7.28
C LYS A 61 -3.48 11.35 -8.50
N VAL A 62 -2.43 12.13 -8.74
CA VAL A 62 -1.47 11.93 -9.85
C VAL A 62 -0.81 10.57 -9.71
N LEU A 63 -0.26 10.28 -8.52
CA LEU A 63 0.37 9.00 -8.21
C LEU A 63 -0.62 7.85 -8.33
N GLY A 64 -1.86 8.02 -7.85
CA GLY A 64 -2.90 7.01 -7.99
C GLY A 64 -3.24 6.67 -9.45
N HIS A 65 -3.29 7.65 -10.34
CA HIS A 65 -3.49 7.40 -11.78
C HIS A 65 -2.28 6.72 -12.40
N PHE A 66 -1.06 7.14 -12.06
CA PHE A 66 0.17 6.47 -12.50
C PHE A 66 0.19 4.99 -12.11
N ILE A 67 -0.13 4.68 -10.84
CA ILE A 67 -0.17 3.31 -10.32
C ILE A 67 -1.12 2.44 -11.14
N ARG A 68 -2.31 2.95 -11.46
CA ARG A 68 -3.29 2.22 -12.28
C ARG A 68 -2.82 1.96 -13.71
N LEU A 69 -2.09 2.91 -14.31
CA LEU A 69 -1.61 2.79 -15.69
C LEU A 69 -0.45 1.80 -15.81
N SER A 70 0.48 1.78 -14.86
CA SER A 70 1.75 1.07 -15.00
C SER A 70 1.94 -0.09 -14.02
N GLY A 71 1.12 -0.22 -12.99
CA GLY A 71 1.33 -1.17 -11.90
C GLY A 71 0.55 -2.49 -11.99
N ARG A 72 -0.53 -2.54 -12.78
CA ARG A 72 -1.44 -3.69 -12.78
C ARG A 72 -0.75 -5.03 -13.05
N ARG A 73 0.15 -5.07 -14.03
CA ARG A 73 0.84 -6.32 -14.42
C ARG A 73 1.68 -6.89 -13.28
N TYR A 74 2.51 -6.05 -12.66
CA TYR A 74 3.34 -6.45 -11.53
C TYR A 74 2.50 -6.94 -10.36
N LEU A 75 1.42 -6.22 -10.00
CA LEU A 75 0.51 -6.66 -8.94
C LEU A 75 -0.15 -8.02 -9.22
N LEU A 76 -0.52 -8.28 -10.48
CA LEU A 76 -1.15 -9.56 -10.84
C LEU A 76 -0.16 -10.73 -10.73
N GLU A 77 1.08 -10.55 -11.18
CA GLU A 77 2.15 -11.55 -11.07
C GLU A 77 2.59 -11.77 -9.61
N LEU A 78 2.56 -10.70 -8.81
CA LEU A 78 2.92 -10.70 -7.40
C LEU A 78 1.86 -11.33 -6.50
N LEU A 79 0.63 -10.79 -6.53
CA LEU A 79 -0.45 -11.11 -5.59
C LEU A 79 -1.43 -12.15 -6.13
N GLY A 80 -1.57 -12.26 -7.46
CA GLY A 80 -2.61 -13.09 -8.10
C GLY A 80 -2.66 -14.53 -7.61
N PRO A 81 -1.52 -15.27 -7.57
CA PRO A 81 -1.51 -16.65 -7.06
C PRO A 81 -1.97 -16.77 -5.59
N LEU A 82 -1.50 -15.88 -4.72
CA LEU A 82 -1.85 -15.88 -3.29
C LEU A 82 -3.32 -15.53 -3.07
N LEU A 83 -3.84 -14.56 -3.82
CA LEU A 83 -5.24 -14.18 -3.75
C LEU A 83 -6.16 -15.31 -4.23
N LYS A 84 -5.78 -16.02 -5.30
CA LYS A 84 -6.54 -17.19 -5.77
C LYS A 84 -6.56 -18.30 -4.72
N GLU A 85 -5.43 -18.56 -4.08
CA GLU A 85 -5.35 -19.54 -2.99
C GLU A 85 -6.27 -19.17 -1.83
N LEU A 86 -6.18 -17.94 -1.30
CA LEU A 86 -7.04 -17.49 -0.21
C LEU A 86 -8.54 -17.53 -0.57
N ALA A 87 -8.89 -17.21 -1.82
CA ALA A 87 -10.28 -17.27 -2.29
C ALA A 87 -10.84 -18.69 -2.33
N LEU A 88 -9.99 -19.69 -2.58
CA LEU A 88 -10.39 -21.09 -2.60
C LEU A 88 -10.41 -21.73 -1.21
N GLU A 89 -9.53 -21.30 -0.31
CA GLU A 89 -9.51 -21.80 1.07
C GLU A 89 -10.70 -21.28 1.90
N ASP A 90 -11.06 -19.99 1.76
CA ASP A 90 -12.12 -19.30 2.51
C ASP A 90 -12.10 -19.58 4.03
N LYS A 91 -10.91 -19.71 4.60
CA LYS A 91 -10.71 -19.91 6.05
C LYS A 91 -11.16 -18.66 6.82
N ASP A 92 -11.87 -18.91 7.91
CA ASP A 92 -12.16 -17.89 8.91
C ASP A 92 -10.95 -17.72 9.83
N VAL A 93 -10.39 -16.52 9.86
CA VAL A 93 -9.28 -16.13 10.74
C VAL A 93 -9.65 -14.87 11.53
N GLU A 94 -10.93 -14.72 11.91
CA GLU A 94 -11.39 -13.58 12.70
C GLU A 94 -10.70 -13.55 14.06
N ILE A 95 -10.06 -12.41 14.35
CA ILE A 95 -9.34 -12.17 15.60
C ILE A 95 -10.06 -11.14 16.51
N ASP A 96 -11.17 -10.58 16.04
CA ASP A 96 -12.02 -9.68 16.83
C ASP A 96 -13.00 -10.48 17.70
N SER A 97 -12.66 -10.64 18.98
CA SER A 97 -13.46 -11.40 19.95
C SER A 97 -14.87 -10.83 20.15
N PHE A 98 -15.08 -9.53 19.93
CA PHE A 98 -16.41 -8.90 20.07
C PHE A 98 -17.34 -9.22 18.91
N ARG A 99 -16.82 -9.62 17.74
CA ARG A 99 -17.64 -9.96 16.58
C ARG A 99 -18.23 -11.37 16.64
N CYS A 100 -17.53 -12.30 17.28
CA CYS A 100 -17.83 -13.73 17.13
C CYS A 100 -17.93 -14.49 18.47
N GLU A 101 -17.88 -13.82 19.63
CA GLU A 101 -17.88 -14.46 20.97
C GLU A 101 -16.88 -15.63 21.06
N LEU A 102 -15.74 -15.49 20.38
CA LEU A 102 -14.74 -16.56 20.26
C LEU A 102 -14.03 -16.77 21.59
N ALA A 103 -13.80 -18.04 21.93
CA ALA A 103 -12.93 -18.41 23.04
C ALA A 103 -11.49 -17.96 22.76
N GLU A 104 -10.75 -17.62 23.83
CA GLU A 104 -9.41 -17.04 23.71
C GLU A 104 -8.41 -17.96 22.98
N ASP A 105 -8.53 -19.28 23.17
CA ASP A 105 -7.72 -20.30 22.49
C ASP A 105 -7.95 -20.30 20.97
N VAL A 106 -9.19 -20.14 20.52
CA VAL A 106 -9.55 -20.04 19.10
C VAL A 106 -8.97 -18.75 18.50
N VAL A 107 -9.06 -17.63 19.21
CA VAL A 107 -8.47 -16.35 18.76
C VAL A 107 -6.96 -16.48 18.60
N GLN A 108 -6.27 -17.14 19.54
CA GLN A 108 -4.84 -17.38 19.44
C GLN A 108 -4.48 -18.24 18.22
N GLN A 109 -5.28 -19.28 17.93
CA GLN A 109 -5.09 -20.07 16.71
C GLN A 109 -5.28 -19.21 15.45
N HIS A 110 -6.33 -18.39 15.38
CA HIS A 110 -6.57 -17.49 14.25
C HIS A 110 -5.45 -16.44 14.08
N VAL A 111 -4.86 -15.96 15.17
CA VAL A 111 -3.68 -15.07 15.12
C VAL A 111 -2.48 -15.77 14.48
N VAL A 112 -2.23 -17.03 14.81
CA VAL A 112 -1.16 -17.82 14.19
C VAL A 112 -1.43 -18.04 12.70
N GLU A 113 -2.66 -18.37 12.33
CA GLU A 113 -3.06 -18.56 10.92
C GLU A 113 -2.95 -17.25 10.13
N LEU A 114 -3.45 -16.13 10.66
CA LEU A 114 -3.30 -14.81 10.05
C LEU A 114 -1.83 -14.40 9.91
N SER A 115 -1.00 -14.69 10.92
CA SER A 115 0.45 -14.45 10.89
C SER A 115 1.12 -15.24 9.76
N ALA A 116 0.76 -16.52 9.59
CA ALA A 116 1.27 -17.34 8.49
C ALA A 116 0.87 -16.79 7.12
N ILE A 117 -0.37 -16.32 6.96
CA ILE A 117 -0.84 -15.64 5.74
C ILE A 117 -0.02 -14.37 5.50
N CYS A 118 0.16 -13.53 6.52
CA CYS A 118 0.93 -12.28 6.41
C CYS A 118 2.39 -12.56 6.02
N THR A 119 3.04 -13.55 6.64
CA THR A 119 4.42 -13.95 6.30
C THR A 119 4.51 -14.43 4.85
N LYS A 120 3.55 -15.23 4.37
CA LYS A 120 3.54 -15.70 2.98
C LYS A 120 3.43 -14.54 1.99
N PHE A 121 2.59 -13.55 2.27
CA PHE A 121 2.48 -12.34 1.45
C PHE A 121 3.76 -11.50 1.51
N LEU A 122 4.32 -11.26 2.70
CA LEU A 122 5.53 -10.45 2.85
C LEU A 122 6.71 -11.09 2.13
N GLN A 123 6.96 -12.40 2.31
CA GLN A 123 8.02 -13.14 1.61
C GLN A 123 7.85 -13.09 0.09
N ARG A 124 6.60 -13.17 -0.40
CA ARG A 124 6.33 -13.04 -1.84
C ARG A 124 6.63 -11.65 -2.37
N ILE A 125 6.29 -10.60 -1.62
CA ILE A 125 6.62 -9.21 -1.97
C ILE A 125 8.13 -9.01 -1.99
N ASP A 126 8.81 -9.44 -0.94
CA ASP A 126 10.26 -9.32 -0.76
C ASP A 126 11.04 -10.02 -1.88
N SER A 127 10.68 -11.28 -2.19
CA SER A 127 11.31 -12.04 -3.28
C SER A 127 11.08 -11.49 -4.69
N MET A 128 10.17 -10.53 -4.86
CA MET A 128 9.86 -9.90 -6.15
C MET A 128 10.20 -8.40 -6.18
N VAL A 129 10.92 -7.88 -5.19
CA VAL A 129 11.35 -6.48 -5.15
C VAL A 129 12.14 -6.11 -6.40
N ASP A 130 13.03 -6.99 -6.85
CA ASP A 130 13.86 -6.72 -8.04
C ASP A 130 13.09 -6.66 -9.35
N GLN A 131 11.92 -7.29 -9.39
CA GLN A 131 11.02 -7.28 -10.55
C GLN A 131 10.08 -6.06 -10.54
N CYS A 132 10.16 -5.22 -9.51
CA CYS A 132 9.38 -3.98 -9.43
C CYS A 132 9.70 -3.09 -10.64
N PRO A 133 8.67 -2.57 -11.36
CA PRO A 133 8.91 -1.77 -12.55
C PRO A 133 9.82 -0.57 -12.28
N LEU A 134 10.74 -0.28 -13.21
CA LEU A 134 11.76 0.75 -13.05
C LEU A 134 11.18 2.13 -12.65
N GLN A 135 10.02 2.50 -13.21
CA GLN A 135 9.37 3.77 -12.89
C GLN A 135 8.94 3.85 -11.42
N PHE A 136 8.52 2.72 -10.81
CA PHE A 136 8.18 2.65 -9.40
C PHE A 136 9.45 2.75 -8.55
N ARG A 137 10.54 2.05 -8.91
CA ARG A 137 11.83 2.16 -8.22
C ARG A 137 12.37 3.60 -8.23
N ILE A 138 12.29 4.29 -9.37
CA ILE A 138 12.67 5.73 -9.47
C ILE A 138 11.83 6.59 -8.51
N ILE A 139 10.52 6.34 -8.42
CA ILE A 139 9.65 7.08 -7.50
C ILE A 139 10.01 6.78 -6.05
N CYS A 140 10.26 5.52 -5.69
CA CYS A 140 10.71 5.12 -4.36
C CYS A 140 12.05 5.79 -4.00
N ASN A 141 13.03 5.77 -4.90
CA ASN A 141 14.32 6.44 -4.73
C ASN A 141 14.15 7.95 -4.47
N LEU A 142 13.30 8.60 -5.28
CA LEU A 142 13.03 10.03 -5.14
C LEU A 142 12.36 10.34 -3.81
N LEU A 143 11.36 9.55 -3.43
CA LEU A 143 10.66 9.68 -2.15
C LEU A 143 11.65 9.55 -1.00
N HIS A 144 12.48 8.52 -1.00
CA HIS A 144 13.50 8.31 0.01
C HIS A 144 14.47 9.50 0.08
N THR A 145 15.07 9.88 -1.04
CA THR A 145 16.08 10.94 -1.10
C THR A 145 15.54 12.30 -0.65
N GLU A 146 14.38 12.72 -1.19
CA GLU A 146 13.83 14.04 -0.87
C GLU A 146 13.27 14.11 0.55
N THR A 147 12.69 13.01 1.06
CA THR A 147 12.22 12.99 2.45
C THR A 147 13.37 12.91 3.43
N LYS A 148 14.44 12.16 3.17
CA LYS A 148 15.64 12.14 4.01
C LYS A 148 16.33 13.51 4.03
N ARG A 149 16.33 14.23 2.90
CA ARG A 149 16.86 15.61 2.83
C ARG A 149 16.04 16.58 3.69
N LYS A 150 14.71 16.48 3.65
CA LYS A 150 13.83 17.39 4.39
C LYS A 150 13.66 17.03 5.87
N PHE A 151 13.68 15.74 6.17
CA PHE A 151 13.51 15.16 7.51
C PHE A 151 14.72 14.25 7.80
N PRO A 152 15.88 14.83 8.18
CA PRO A 152 17.12 14.08 8.37
C PRO A 152 17.03 12.98 9.44
N ASP A 153 16.15 13.16 10.43
CA ASP A 153 15.97 12.26 11.56
C ASP A 153 15.16 10.99 11.23
N LEU A 154 14.70 10.83 9.98
CA LEU A 154 14.02 9.60 9.58
C LEU A 154 14.96 8.40 9.68
N GLU A 155 14.58 7.44 10.53
CA GLU A 155 15.34 6.20 10.75
C GLU A 155 15.27 5.24 9.55
N TRP A 156 14.26 5.37 8.69
CA TRP A 156 14.01 4.44 7.58
C TRP A 156 13.11 5.06 6.49
N PRO A 157 13.00 4.47 5.28
CA PRO A 157 12.28 5.04 4.14
C PRO A 157 10.73 5.00 4.26
N ILE A 158 10.16 5.62 5.30
CA ILE A 158 8.72 5.53 5.58
C ILE A 158 7.83 6.11 4.47
N ALA A 159 8.32 7.09 3.71
CA ALA A 159 7.62 7.64 2.55
C ALA A 159 7.51 6.63 1.40
N THR A 160 8.55 5.79 1.22
CA THR A 160 8.52 4.65 0.28
C THR A 160 7.43 3.67 0.70
N GLY A 161 7.34 3.31 1.99
CA GLY A 161 6.24 2.49 2.51
C GLY A 161 4.86 3.10 2.29
N GLY A 162 4.73 4.41 2.51
CA GLY A 162 3.49 5.15 2.23
C GLY A 162 3.09 5.12 0.75
N PHE A 163 4.03 5.11 -0.19
CA PHE A 163 3.71 4.95 -1.60
C PHE A 163 3.43 3.49 -1.96
N PHE A 164 4.37 2.61 -1.65
CA PHE A 164 4.37 1.22 -2.12
C PHE A 164 3.33 0.35 -1.40
N PHE A 165 3.23 0.42 -0.08
CA PHE A 165 2.22 -0.36 0.65
C PHE A 165 0.86 0.33 0.59
N LEU A 166 0.78 1.57 1.08
CA LEU A 166 -0.51 2.24 1.28
C LEU A 166 -1.24 2.57 -0.03
N ARG A 167 -0.54 2.89 -1.12
CA ARG A 167 -1.19 3.30 -2.40
C ARG A 167 -1.18 2.24 -3.47
N TYR A 168 -0.37 1.20 -3.33
CA TYR A 168 -0.16 0.22 -4.39
C TYR A 168 -0.51 -1.20 -3.96
N ILE A 169 0.22 -1.79 -3.01
CA ILE A 169 0.00 -3.17 -2.57
C ILE A 169 -1.32 -3.33 -1.78
N CYS A 170 -1.51 -2.57 -0.70
CA CYS A 170 -2.65 -2.72 0.20
C CYS A 170 -4.01 -2.51 -0.48
N PRO A 171 -4.21 -1.49 -1.35
CA PRO A 171 -5.45 -1.33 -2.11
C PRO A 171 -5.77 -2.54 -3.00
N ALA A 172 -4.75 -3.20 -3.55
CA ALA A 172 -4.92 -4.38 -4.40
C ALA A 172 -5.22 -5.65 -3.59
N ILE A 173 -4.76 -5.74 -2.34
CA ILE A 173 -5.10 -6.85 -1.43
C ILE A 173 -6.56 -6.72 -0.96
N VAL A 174 -7.00 -5.54 -0.52
CA VAL A 174 -8.36 -5.36 0.02
C VAL A 174 -9.44 -5.38 -1.06
N ALA A 175 -9.09 -4.97 -2.29
CA ALA A 175 -9.98 -5.00 -3.46
C ALA A 175 -9.30 -5.68 -4.67
N PRO A 176 -9.13 -7.02 -4.63
CA PRO A 176 -8.47 -7.80 -5.68
C PRO A 176 -9.05 -7.63 -7.08
N GLU A 177 -10.34 -7.33 -7.19
CA GLU A 177 -11.06 -7.15 -8.47
C GLU A 177 -10.45 -6.05 -9.32
N THR A 178 -9.83 -5.06 -8.68
CA THR A 178 -9.20 -3.92 -9.37
C THR A 178 -8.05 -4.36 -10.27
N ILE A 179 -7.39 -5.49 -9.95
CA ILE A 179 -6.31 -6.07 -10.74
C ILE A 179 -6.71 -7.40 -11.39
N MET A 180 -7.61 -8.15 -10.76
CA MET A 180 -8.01 -9.52 -11.09
C MET A 180 -9.55 -9.64 -11.03
N PRO A 181 -10.28 -9.22 -12.08
CA PRO A 181 -11.75 -9.19 -12.09
C PRO A 181 -12.42 -10.53 -11.77
N GLU A 182 -11.78 -11.66 -12.12
CA GLU A 182 -12.29 -13.00 -11.84
C GLU A 182 -12.34 -13.34 -10.34
N PHE A 183 -11.65 -12.58 -9.47
CA PHE A 183 -11.68 -12.79 -8.02
C PHE A 183 -13.10 -12.74 -7.45
N ALA A 184 -13.96 -11.87 -7.97
CA ALA A 184 -15.35 -11.77 -7.53
C ALA A 184 -16.14 -13.08 -7.71
N THR A 185 -15.76 -13.91 -8.68
CA THR A 185 -16.38 -15.21 -8.93
C THR A 185 -15.72 -16.36 -8.16
N LEU A 186 -14.45 -16.19 -7.77
CA LEU A 186 -13.67 -17.16 -6.99
C LEU A 186 -14.00 -17.06 -5.50
N ALA A 187 -14.05 -15.83 -4.97
CA ALA A 187 -14.35 -15.54 -3.57
C ALA A 187 -15.86 -15.65 -3.28
N LYS A 188 -16.35 -16.89 -3.23
CA LYS A 188 -17.77 -17.19 -3.01
C LYS A 188 -18.18 -17.08 -1.54
N GLY A 189 -17.23 -17.21 -0.62
CA GLY A 189 -17.49 -17.23 0.81
C GLY A 189 -17.29 -15.88 1.50
N PRO A 190 -17.89 -15.69 2.69
CA PRO A 190 -17.85 -14.42 3.42
C PRO A 190 -16.50 -14.19 4.13
N ASN A 191 -15.72 -15.25 4.37
CA ASN A 191 -14.55 -15.20 5.25
C ASN A 191 -13.35 -14.56 4.57
N VAL A 192 -13.08 -14.91 3.30
CA VAL A 192 -11.92 -14.38 2.57
C VAL A 192 -11.88 -12.85 2.54
N ARG A 193 -13.03 -12.18 2.44
CA ARG A 193 -13.10 -10.70 2.48
C ARG A 193 -12.60 -10.15 3.81
N ARG A 194 -12.99 -10.80 4.91
CA ARG A 194 -12.54 -10.39 6.24
C ARG A 194 -11.05 -10.67 6.40
N THR A 195 -10.58 -11.84 5.95
CA THR A 195 -9.15 -12.22 5.95
C THR A 195 -8.31 -11.20 5.19
N LEU A 196 -8.74 -10.75 4.00
CA LEU A 196 -8.05 -9.71 3.23
C LEU A 196 -8.00 -8.37 3.95
N VAL A 197 -9.06 -7.99 4.67
CA VAL A 197 -9.08 -6.76 5.48
C VAL A 197 -8.08 -6.86 6.63
N LEU A 198 -8.05 -7.98 7.36
CA LEU A 198 -7.12 -8.20 8.47
C LEU A 198 -5.67 -8.23 7.98
N LEU A 199 -5.38 -8.97 6.91
CA LEU A 199 -4.09 -8.99 6.23
C LEU A 199 -3.64 -7.59 5.81
N THR A 200 -4.52 -6.83 5.15
CA THR A 200 -4.20 -5.46 4.71
C THR A 200 -3.87 -4.56 5.89
N LYS A 201 -4.63 -4.65 7.00
CA LYS A 201 -4.34 -3.86 8.21
C LYS A 201 -2.99 -4.22 8.81
N THR A 202 -2.68 -5.51 8.96
CA THR A 202 -1.39 -5.97 9.48
C THR A 202 -0.23 -5.48 8.61
N MET A 203 -0.32 -5.68 7.29
CA MET A 203 0.71 -5.22 6.33
C MET A 203 0.87 -3.70 6.34
N GLN A 204 -0.23 -2.96 6.46
CA GLN A 204 -0.20 -1.51 6.55
C GLN A 204 0.44 -1.01 7.85
N ASN A 205 0.17 -1.69 8.97
CA ASN A 205 0.74 -1.38 10.27
C ASN A 205 2.26 -1.65 10.30
N LEU A 206 2.69 -2.78 9.71
CA LEU A 206 4.09 -3.09 9.47
C LEU A 206 4.77 -1.98 8.66
N ALA A 207 4.21 -1.62 7.51
CA ALA A 207 4.77 -0.58 6.63
C ALA A 207 4.80 0.82 7.26
N ASN A 208 3.95 1.08 8.27
CA ASN A 208 3.97 2.33 9.04
C ASN A 208 4.86 2.25 10.29
N GLY A 209 5.40 1.08 10.64
CA GLY A 209 6.14 0.86 11.89
C GLY A 209 5.32 1.19 13.15
N THR A 210 3.99 1.07 13.07
CA THR A 210 3.08 1.48 14.16
C THR A 210 2.78 0.32 15.08
N ARG A 211 2.92 0.54 16.39
CA ARG A 211 2.57 -0.42 17.47
C ARG A 211 1.27 -0.04 18.21
N PHE A 212 0.74 1.15 17.94
CA PHE A 212 -0.45 1.66 18.58
C PHE A 212 -1.62 1.62 17.61
N PHE A 213 -2.58 0.76 17.89
CA PHE A 213 -3.74 0.56 17.02
C PHE A 213 -4.99 1.22 17.60
N LYS A 214 -5.81 1.77 16.71
CA LYS A 214 -7.16 2.24 17.06
C LYS A 214 -8.10 1.07 17.41
N GLU A 215 -7.77 -0.11 16.90
CA GLU A 215 -8.54 -1.34 17.04
C GLU A 215 -7.81 -2.27 18.01
N PRO A 216 -8.29 -2.43 19.26
CA PRO A 216 -7.57 -3.17 20.29
C PRO A 216 -7.25 -4.63 19.91
N PHE A 217 -8.12 -5.29 19.15
CA PHE A 217 -7.90 -6.67 18.72
C PHE A 217 -6.67 -6.83 17.81
N MET A 218 -6.23 -5.78 17.10
CA MET A 218 -5.03 -5.83 16.27
C MET A 218 -3.74 -5.87 17.11
N MET A 219 -3.81 -5.61 18.42
CA MET A 219 -2.64 -5.65 19.31
C MET A 219 -2.02 -7.07 19.37
N SER A 220 -2.80 -8.10 19.10
CA SER A 220 -2.29 -9.48 18.98
C SER A 220 -1.28 -9.67 17.85
N MET A 221 -1.27 -8.78 16.85
CA MET A 221 -0.34 -8.82 15.73
C MET A 221 0.95 -8.01 15.97
N VAL A 222 1.10 -7.30 17.09
CA VAL A 222 2.34 -6.54 17.41
C VAL A 222 3.58 -7.45 17.39
N PRO A 223 3.59 -8.66 17.99
CA PRO A 223 4.77 -9.53 17.97
C PRO A 223 5.23 -9.86 16.54
N TRP A 224 4.29 -10.19 15.66
CA TRP A 224 4.58 -10.44 14.24
C TRP A 224 5.14 -9.20 13.53
N ILE A 225 4.57 -8.02 13.82
CA ILE A 225 5.06 -6.75 13.25
C ILE A 225 6.48 -6.46 13.70
N ASP A 226 6.79 -6.61 14.98
CA ASP A 226 8.13 -6.36 15.52
C ASP A 226 9.18 -7.33 14.94
N GLU A 227 8.81 -8.59 14.77
CA GLU A 227 9.67 -9.60 14.14
C GLU A 227 10.02 -9.26 12.69
N HIS A 228 9.05 -8.77 11.90
CA HIS A 228 9.23 -8.55 10.46
C HIS A 228 9.58 -7.11 10.08
N LEU A 229 9.59 -6.17 11.05
CA LEU A 229 9.91 -4.76 10.79
C LEU A 229 11.32 -4.56 10.19
N PRO A 230 12.39 -5.25 10.63
CA PRO A 230 13.71 -5.14 10.01
C PRO A 230 13.69 -5.53 8.54
N GLN A 231 13.11 -6.69 8.19
CA GLN A 231 12.96 -7.13 6.80
C GLN A 231 12.21 -6.09 5.96
N CYS A 232 11.14 -5.51 6.51
CA CYS A 232 10.37 -4.48 5.82
C CYS A 232 11.18 -3.19 5.55
N LYS A 233 12.05 -2.80 6.50
CA LYS A 233 12.97 -1.66 6.35
C LYS A 233 13.97 -1.90 5.23
N ASP A 234 14.58 -3.09 5.20
CA ASP A 234 15.57 -3.47 4.17
C ASP A 234 14.93 -3.50 2.78
N MET A 235 13.74 -4.11 2.66
CA MET A 235 12.95 -4.11 1.42
C MET A 235 12.68 -2.69 0.89
N PHE A 236 12.40 -1.72 1.77
CA PHE A 236 12.18 -0.34 1.34
C PHE A 236 13.45 0.35 0.88
N LEU A 237 14.62 -0.01 1.42
CA LEU A 237 15.91 0.45 0.93
C LEU A 237 16.21 -0.16 -0.44
N ASP A 238 15.96 -1.46 -0.63
CA ASP A 238 16.18 -2.13 -1.92
C ASP A 238 15.27 -1.57 -3.03
N LEU A 239 14.04 -1.19 -2.68
CA LEU A 239 13.12 -0.50 -3.59
C LEU A 239 13.57 0.92 -3.96
N SER A 240 14.35 1.59 -3.10
CA SER A 240 14.70 3.00 -3.20
C SER A 240 16.11 3.19 -3.73
#